data_AF-A0AAV6XEK9-F1
#
_entry.id   AF-A0AAV6XEK9-F1
#
_cell.length_a   1.000
_cell.length_b   1.000
_cell.length_c   1.000
_cell.angle_alpha   90.00
_cell.angle_beta   90.00
_cell.angle_gamma   90.00
#
_symmetry.space_group_name_H-M   'P 1'
#
loop_
_entity.id
_entity.type
_entity.pdbx_description
1 polymer ?
#
loop_
_entity_poly.entity_id
_entity_poly.type
_entity_poly.pdbx_seq_one_letter_code
_entity_poly.pdbx_strand_id
1 'polypeptide(L)'
;MPMTCHLVLATLLLALFLCNSQADLIDDVCSKSTNPTLCKNTLRSDPRSRGADVRGLGIIIANKAVSVTIATQKIVESLPNGANKDACVFYCKDAFVYLNTCPDFLKLGQPNLIIALKTAVSRALNDLRTCDAKFGATEPGNLKASSKQAQDYANILSVIANSLPGRNVVGDTTGVSCSRRADGTRGVHWPGGIKRSVSRCDKLRKVFGTIGPRLVLLFSPAEDESLEPSSSRSREGREFGSGQDFSKPGGALTRDDSR
;
A
#
# COMPACT_ATOMS: atom_id res chain seq x y z
N MET A 1 -59.36 7.10 32.66
CA MET A 1 -58.55 7.29 31.43
C MET A 1 -57.03 7.39 31.74
N PRO A 2 -56.36 6.35 32.28
CA PRO A 2 -54.91 6.42 32.57
C PRO A 2 -54.01 5.75 31.50
N MET A 3 -54.56 4.93 30.60
CA MET A 3 -53.74 4.13 29.67
C MET A 3 -53.09 4.91 28.53
N THR A 4 -53.64 6.08 28.17
CA THR A 4 -53.09 6.92 27.09
C THR A 4 -51.79 7.62 27.49
N CYS A 5 -51.59 7.89 28.78
CA CYS A 5 -50.41 8.61 29.28
C CYS A 5 -49.14 7.75 29.20
N HIS A 6 -49.25 6.45 29.52
CA HIS A 6 -48.13 5.51 29.40
C HIS A 6 -47.67 5.29 27.95
N LEU A 7 -48.62 5.33 27.00
CA LEU A 7 -48.34 5.15 25.58
C LEU A 7 -47.59 6.35 24.96
N VAL A 8 -47.93 7.57 25.40
CA VAL A 8 -47.23 8.80 25.01
C VAL A 8 -45.83 8.86 25.63
N LEU A 9 -45.69 8.47 26.90
CA LEU A 9 -44.38 8.46 27.56
C LEU A 9 -43.44 7.40 26.94
N ALA A 10 -43.96 6.21 26.62
CA ALA A 10 -43.18 5.16 25.97
C ALA A 10 -42.74 5.54 24.55
N THR A 11 -43.60 6.21 23.77
CA THR A 11 -43.24 6.71 22.44
C THR A 11 -42.22 7.85 22.49
N LEU A 12 -42.33 8.76 23.47
CA LEU A 12 -41.35 9.83 23.67
C LEU A 12 -39.98 9.29 24.12
N LEU A 13 -39.97 8.30 25.03
CA LEU A 13 -38.74 7.63 25.47
C LEU A 13 -38.10 6.83 24.34
N LEU A 14 -38.88 6.15 23.52
CA LEU A 14 -38.38 5.42 22.35
C LEU A 14 -37.81 6.38 21.28
N ALA A 15 -38.46 7.53 21.04
CA ALA A 15 -37.94 8.58 20.17
C ALA A 15 -36.64 9.20 20.70
N LEU A 16 -36.55 9.45 22.02
CA LEU A 16 -35.34 9.95 22.68
C LEU A 16 -34.19 8.93 22.66
N PHE A 17 -34.49 7.63 22.79
CA PHE A 17 -33.50 6.56 22.64
C PHE A 17 -33.04 6.42 21.18
N LEU A 18 -33.95 6.49 20.21
CA LEU A 18 -33.64 6.48 18.78
C LEU A 18 -32.83 7.73 18.35
N CYS A 19 -33.00 8.86 19.03
CA CYS A 19 -32.21 10.08 18.79
C CYS A 19 -30.83 10.07 19.46
N ASN A 20 -30.60 9.32 20.54
CA ASN A 20 -29.33 9.31 21.28
C ASN A 20 -28.41 8.13 20.97
N SER A 21 -28.86 7.12 20.19
CA SER A 21 -28.08 5.90 19.98
C SER A 21 -27.27 5.86 18.70
N GLN A 22 -27.18 6.95 17.93
CA GLN A 22 -26.23 7.03 16.83
C GLN A 22 -24.98 7.74 17.32
N ALA A 23 -24.05 6.98 17.90
CA ALA A 23 -22.66 7.43 17.95
C ALA A 23 -22.30 7.95 16.56
N ASP A 24 -21.85 9.21 16.48
CA ASP A 24 -21.57 9.84 15.18
C ASP A 24 -20.50 9.01 14.47
N LEU A 25 -20.91 8.26 13.45
CA LEU A 25 -20.04 7.36 12.69
C LEU A 25 -18.82 8.10 12.13
N ILE A 26 -18.97 9.39 11.81
CA ILE A 26 -17.87 10.25 11.37
C ILE A 26 -16.86 10.43 12.51
N ASP A 27 -17.32 10.71 13.73
CA ASP A 27 -16.44 10.85 14.88
C ASP A 27 -15.73 9.53 15.21
N ASP A 28 -16.43 8.41 15.08
CA ASP A 28 -15.91 7.06 15.39
C ASP A 28 -14.83 6.59 14.40
N VAL A 29 -14.98 6.96 13.12
CA VAL A 29 -13.97 6.72 12.07
C VAL A 29 -12.82 7.71 12.20
N CYS A 30 -13.11 9.01 12.32
CA CYS A 30 -12.09 10.06 12.27
C CYS A 30 -11.22 10.12 13.52
N SER A 31 -11.70 9.66 14.67
CA SER A 31 -10.90 9.57 15.91
C SER A 31 -9.66 8.67 15.79
N LYS A 32 -9.70 7.70 14.86
CA LYS A 32 -8.60 6.76 14.60
C LYS A 32 -7.62 7.28 13.53
N SER A 33 -7.89 8.43 12.93
CA SER A 33 -7.04 9.04 11.91
C SER A 33 -5.87 9.81 12.53
N THR A 34 -4.75 9.87 11.79
CA THR A 34 -3.63 10.76 12.08
C THR A 34 -4.00 12.25 11.94
N ASN A 35 -5.08 12.57 11.23
CA ASN A 35 -5.60 13.93 11.11
C ASN A 35 -7.13 13.97 11.30
N PRO A 36 -7.62 13.90 12.56
CA PRO A 36 -9.05 13.85 12.87
C PRO A 36 -9.80 15.08 12.38
N THR A 37 -9.18 16.27 12.48
CA THR A 37 -9.79 17.53 12.05
C THR A 37 -10.03 17.55 10.54
N LEU A 38 -9.03 17.16 9.74
CA LEU A 38 -9.19 17.06 8.28
C LEU A 38 -10.28 16.05 7.92
N CYS A 39 -10.28 14.88 8.57
CA CYS A 39 -11.28 13.84 8.34
C CYS A 39 -12.70 14.34 8.61
N LYS A 40 -12.94 14.93 9.80
CA LYS A 40 -14.26 15.43 10.20
C LYS A 40 -14.73 16.56 9.29
N ASN A 41 -13.86 17.55 9.02
CA ASN A 41 -14.22 18.69 8.18
C ASN A 41 -14.59 18.23 6.77
N THR A 42 -13.79 17.33 6.19
CA THR A 42 -14.06 16.80 4.86
C THR A 42 -15.37 16.04 4.81
N LEU A 43 -15.61 15.09 5.73
CA LEU A 43 -16.83 14.30 5.72
C LEU A 43 -18.06 15.15 6.04
N ARG A 44 -18.03 16.04 7.04
CA ARG A 44 -19.16 16.89 7.39
C ARG A 44 -19.50 17.93 6.32
N SER A 45 -18.51 18.36 5.54
CA SER A 45 -18.73 19.26 4.39
C SER A 45 -19.36 18.56 3.18
N ASP A 46 -19.26 17.23 3.08
CA ASP A 46 -19.82 16.49 1.95
C ASP A 46 -21.26 16.06 2.26
N PRO A 47 -22.27 16.55 1.52
CA PRO A 47 -23.67 16.23 1.79
C PRO A 47 -23.97 14.73 1.65
N ARG A 48 -23.15 13.97 0.90
CA ARG A 48 -23.30 12.52 0.74
C ARG A 48 -22.92 11.73 1.98
N SER A 49 -22.24 12.36 2.96
CA SER A 49 -21.92 11.72 4.24
C SER A 49 -23.16 11.52 5.12
N ARG A 50 -24.24 12.25 4.86
CA ARG A 50 -25.50 12.13 5.61
C ARG A 50 -26.13 10.76 5.34
N GLY A 51 -26.16 9.91 6.36
CA GLY A 51 -26.68 8.55 6.26
C GLY A 51 -25.76 7.56 5.54
N ALA A 52 -24.52 7.96 5.24
CA ALA A 52 -23.52 7.04 4.69
C ALA A 52 -23.08 6.03 5.76
N ASP A 53 -22.90 4.78 5.35
CA ASP A 53 -22.19 3.79 6.14
C ASP A 53 -20.66 3.97 6.02
N VAL A 54 -19.89 3.13 6.72
CA VAL A 54 -18.41 3.19 6.71
C VAL A 54 -17.86 3.14 5.28
N ARG A 55 -18.49 2.36 4.39
CA ARG A 55 -18.07 2.23 2.99
C ARG A 55 -18.34 3.52 2.23
N GLY A 56 -19.52 4.11 2.42
CA GLY A 56 -19.89 5.41 1.85
C GLY A 56 -18.92 6.52 2.26
N LEU A 57 -18.57 6.60 3.55
CA LEU A 57 -17.54 7.53 4.04
C LEU A 57 -16.18 7.26 3.37
N GLY A 58 -15.81 5.99 3.21
CA GLY A 58 -14.60 5.58 2.49
C GLY A 58 -14.56 6.06 1.05
N ILE A 59 -15.68 5.98 0.33
CA ILE A 59 -15.77 6.40 -1.07
C ILE A 59 -15.55 7.92 -1.16
N ILE A 60 -16.13 8.70 -0.24
CA ILE A 60 -15.94 10.15 -0.19
C ILE A 60 -14.45 10.49 0.02
N ILE A 61 -13.80 9.86 1.00
CA ILE A 61 -12.37 10.07 1.27
C ILE A 61 -11.49 9.62 0.09
N ALA A 62 -11.79 8.47 -0.53
CA ALA A 62 -11.04 7.99 -1.69
C ALA A 62 -11.11 8.98 -2.86
N ASN A 63 -12.29 9.53 -3.15
CA ASN A 63 -12.44 10.55 -4.19
C ASN A 63 -11.64 11.82 -3.87
N LYS A 64 -11.57 12.22 -2.59
CA LYS A 64 -10.74 13.36 -2.15
C LYS A 64 -9.25 13.05 -2.29
N ALA A 65 -8.81 11.86 -1.90
CA ALA A 65 -7.42 11.41 -2.08
C ALA A 65 -7.01 11.44 -3.56
N VAL A 66 -7.87 10.96 -4.46
CA VAL A 66 -7.67 11.02 -5.92
C VAL A 66 -7.52 12.46 -6.39
N SER A 67 -8.44 13.35 -6.00
CA SER A 67 -8.42 14.76 -6.42
C SER A 67 -7.15 15.47 -6.00
N VAL A 68 -6.68 15.25 -4.75
CA VAL A 68 -5.45 15.88 -4.24
C VAL A 68 -4.20 15.26 -4.86
N THR A 69 -4.22 13.96 -5.16
CA THR A 69 -3.10 13.30 -5.87
C THR A 69 -2.95 13.87 -7.28
N ILE A 70 -4.04 14.11 -8.01
CA ILE A 70 -4.00 14.80 -9.31
C ILE A 70 -3.45 16.23 -9.17
N ALA A 71 -3.88 16.96 -8.14
CA ALA A 71 -3.36 18.32 -7.89
C ALA A 71 -1.85 18.29 -7.60
N THR A 72 -1.39 17.32 -6.82
CA THR A 72 0.03 17.08 -6.52
C THR A 72 0.80 16.78 -7.81
N GLN A 73 0.30 15.87 -8.65
CA GLN A 73 0.92 15.57 -9.95
C GLN A 73 1.09 16.82 -10.81
N LYS A 74 0.06 17.69 -10.88
CA LYS A 74 0.14 18.95 -11.64
C LYS A 74 1.19 19.90 -11.10
N ILE A 75 1.34 19.98 -9.77
CA ILE A 75 2.41 20.77 -9.16
C ILE A 75 3.77 20.23 -9.59
N VAL A 76 3.97 18.91 -9.53
CA VAL A 76 5.22 18.27 -9.93
C VAL A 76 5.51 18.52 -11.41
N GLU A 77 4.50 18.40 -12.27
CA GLU A 77 4.62 18.66 -13.71
C GLU A 77 5.04 20.11 -14.02
N SER A 78 4.68 21.07 -13.16
CA SER A 78 5.07 22.48 -13.28
C SER A 78 6.53 22.77 -12.86
N LEU A 79 7.19 21.84 -12.16
CA LEU A 79 8.56 22.02 -11.71
C LEU A 79 9.56 22.00 -12.89
N PRO A 80 10.75 22.60 -12.74
CA PRO A 80 11.83 22.45 -13.71
C PRO A 80 12.14 20.98 -13.99
N ASN A 81 12.47 20.66 -15.24
CA ASN A 81 12.78 19.28 -15.64
C ASN A 81 13.96 18.72 -14.84
N GLY A 82 13.86 17.45 -14.47
CA GLY A 82 14.91 16.76 -13.70
C GLY A 82 14.47 15.36 -13.27
N ALA A 83 15.43 14.50 -12.98
CA ALA A 83 15.17 13.10 -12.64
C ALA A 83 14.23 12.93 -11.43
N ASN A 84 14.33 13.82 -10.43
CA ASN A 84 13.46 13.80 -9.25
C ASN A 84 12.01 14.12 -9.60
N LYS A 85 11.80 15.08 -10.51
CA LYS A 85 10.48 15.41 -11.07
C LYS A 85 9.91 14.20 -11.80
N ASP A 86 10.67 13.64 -12.74
CA ASP A 86 10.18 12.53 -13.58
C ASP A 86 9.81 11.31 -12.72
N ALA A 87 10.63 10.98 -11.72
CA ALA A 87 10.35 9.93 -10.76
C ALA A 87 9.09 10.24 -9.93
N CYS A 88 8.94 11.47 -9.41
CA CYS A 88 7.74 11.80 -8.65
C CYS A 88 6.46 11.79 -9.52
N VAL A 89 6.51 12.23 -10.78
CA VAL A 89 5.38 12.12 -11.71
C VAL A 89 4.98 10.65 -11.88
N PHE A 90 5.95 9.74 -12.01
CA PHE A 90 5.70 8.31 -12.08
C PHE A 90 4.97 7.80 -10.82
N TYR A 91 5.47 8.10 -9.63
CA TYR A 91 4.83 7.67 -8.38
C TYR A 91 3.45 8.31 -8.15
N CYS A 92 3.24 9.56 -8.54
CA CYS A 92 1.92 10.19 -8.47
C CYS A 92 0.90 9.48 -9.37
N LYS A 93 1.33 9.02 -10.56
CA LYS A 93 0.48 8.25 -11.48
C LYS A 93 0.12 6.89 -10.91
N ASP A 94 1.07 6.18 -10.32
CA ASP A 94 0.81 4.88 -9.69
C ASP A 94 -0.12 5.03 -8.47
N ALA A 95 0.15 6.01 -7.60
CA ALA A 95 -0.72 6.35 -6.48
C ALA A 95 -2.16 6.66 -6.94
N PHE A 96 -2.30 7.44 -8.00
CA PHE A 96 -3.61 7.72 -8.60
C PHE A 96 -4.31 6.44 -9.06
N VAL A 97 -3.64 5.53 -9.76
CA VAL A 97 -4.24 4.28 -10.23
C VAL A 97 -4.76 3.43 -9.06
N TYR A 98 -3.97 3.31 -7.99
CA TYR A 98 -4.39 2.58 -6.79
C TYR A 98 -5.58 3.24 -6.09
N LEU A 99 -5.50 4.56 -5.83
CA LEU A 99 -6.56 5.31 -5.14
C LEU A 99 -7.86 5.33 -5.95
N ASN A 100 -7.77 5.47 -7.27
CA ASN A 100 -8.93 5.52 -8.16
C ASN A 100 -9.67 4.19 -8.27
N THR A 101 -9.03 3.07 -7.89
CA THR A 101 -9.67 1.75 -7.82
C THR A 101 -10.39 1.52 -6.48
N CYS A 102 -9.99 2.23 -5.41
CA CYS A 102 -10.52 2.04 -4.06
C CYS A 102 -12.06 2.24 -3.95
N PRO A 103 -12.69 3.24 -4.61
CA PRO A 103 -14.15 3.37 -4.58
C PRO A 103 -14.88 2.12 -5.05
N ASP A 104 -14.37 1.42 -6.06
CA ASP A 104 -15.04 0.23 -6.60
C ASP A 104 -14.90 -0.97 -5.65
N PHE A 105 -13.74 -1.11 -4.99
CA PHE A 105 -13.57 -2.11 -3.92
C PHE A 105 -14.52 -1.87 -2.74
N LEU A 106 -14.71 -0.60 -2.35
CA LEU A 106 -15.62 -0.22 -1.28
C LEU A 106 -17.08 -0.51 -1.63
N LYS A 107 -17.51 -0.19 -2.85
CA LYS A 107 -18.88 -0.44 -3.35
C LYS A 107 -19.21 -1.92 -3.41
N LEU A 108 -18.31 -2.73 -3.99
CA LEU A 108 -18.54 -4.17 -4.14
C LEU A 108 -18.46 -4.90 -2.80
N GLY A 109 -17.55 -4.44 -1.94
CA GLY A 109 -17.49 -4.82 -0.54
C GLY A 109 -17.22 -6.28 -0.22
N GLN A 110 -16.78 -7.06 -1.23
CA GLN A 110 -16.42 -8.46 -1.09
C GLN A 110 -15.14 -8.61 -0.25
N PRO A 111 -14.99 -9.65 0.57
CA PRO A 111 -13.83 -9.80 1.47
C PRO A 111 -12.47 -9.74 0.78
N ASN A 112 -12.32 -10.39 -0.38
CA ASN A 112 -11.11 -10.34 -1.21
C ASN A 112 -10.80 -8.92 -1.73
N LEU A 113 -11.83 -8.13 -2.02
CA LEU A 113 -11.68 -6.75 -2.45
C LEU A 113 -11.35 -5.81 -1.30
N ILE A 114 -11.75 -6.13 -0.07
CA ILE A 114 -11.30 -5.39 1.13
C ILE A 114 -9.81 -5.63 1.39
N ILE A 115 -9.31 -6.84 1.14
CA ILE A 115 -7.86 -7.10 1.17
C ILE A 115 -7.17 -6.28 0.07
N ALA A 116 -7.70 -6.29 -1.16
CA ALA A 116 -7.18 -5.50 -2.27
C ALA A 116 -7.21 -3.98 -1.99
N LEU A 117 -8.24 -3.48 -1.30
CA LEU A 117 -8.36 -2.09 -0.85
C LEU A 117 -7.21 -1.73 0.08
N LYS A 118 -6.97 -2.53 1.13
CA LYS A 118 -5.87 -2.27 2.08
C LYS A 118 -4.52 -2.22 1.36
N THR A 119 -4.27 -3.18 0.47
CA THR A 119 -3.05 -3.21 -0.34
C THR A 119 -2.92 -1.99 -1.26
N ALA A 120 -3.99 -1.63 -1.98
CA ALA A 120 -3.97 -0.48 -2.89
C ALA A 120 -3.69 0.83 -2.15
N VAL A 121 -4.35 1.06 -1.01
CA VAL A 121 -4.13 2.26 -0.19
C VAL A 121 -2.69 2.31 0.35
N SER A 122 -2.16 1.17 0.82
CA SER A 122 -0.78 1.09 1.31
C SER A 122 0.25 1.42 0.22
N ARG A 123 0.03 0.92 -1.02
CA ARG A 123 0.91 1.24 -2.15
C ARG A 123 0.85 2.71 -2.53
N ALA A 124 -0.36 3.28 -2.62
CA ALA A 124 -0.52 4.71 -2.89
C ALA A 124 0.19 5.57 -1.84
N LEU A 125 0.10 5.22 -0.56
CA LEU A 125 0.84 5.90 0.51
C LEU A 125 2.35 5.81 0.32
N ASN A 126 2.87 4.64 -0.03
CA ASN A 126 4.29 4.44 -0.28
C ASN A 126 4.77 5.25 -1.49
N ASP A 127 4.01 5.27 -2.57
CA ASP A 127 4.33 6.04 -3.78
C ASP A 127 4.36 7.54 -3.49
N LEU A 128 3.37 8.06 -2.76
CA LEU A 128 3.34 9.46 -2.34
C LEU A 128 4.54 9.83 -1.45
N ARG A 129 4.90 8.97 -0.48
CA ARG A 129 6.10 9.18 0.35
C ARG A 129 7.39 9.09 -0.45
N THR A 130 7.44 8.20 -1.43
CA THR A 130 8.61 8.03 -2.30
C THR A 130 8.81 9.26 -3.16
N CYS A 131 7.74 9.90 -3.65
CA CYS A 131 7.83 11.20 -4.29
C CYS A 131 8.53 12.23 -3.38
N ASP A 132 8.03 12.43 -2.15
CA ASP A 132 8.63 13.40 -1.21
C ASP A 132 10.12 13.07 -0.97
N ALA A 133 10.45 11.79 -0.80
CA ALA A 133 11.81 11.31 -0.58
C ALA A 133 12.75 11.60 -1.75
N LYS A 134 12.25 11.72 -3.00
CA LYS A 134 13.09 12.12 -4.15
C LYS A 134 13.59 13.56 -4.05
N PHE A 135 12.84 14.45 -3.40
CA PHE A 135 13.25 15.83 -3.22
C PHE A 135 13.98 16.08 -1.90
N GLY A 136 13.68 15.29 -0.87
CA GLY A 136 14.33 15.40 0.43
C GLY A 136 14.21 16.81 1.01
N ALA A 137 15.32 17.39 1.46
CA ALA A 137 15.34 18.74 2.03
C ALA A 137 15.07 19.87 1.02
N THR A 138 15.19 19.58 -0.28
CA THR A 138 15.02 20.56 -1.38
C THR A 138 13.60 20.62 -1.93
N GLU A 139 12.66 19.91 -1.29
CA GLU A 139 11.28 19.84 -1.74
C GLU A 139 10.61 21.22 -1.76
N PRO A 140 10.00 21.62 -2.90
CA PRO A 140 9.20 22.84 -2.97
C PRO A 140 8.07 22.82 -1.95
N GLY A 141 7.88 23.91 -1.20
CA GLY A 141 6.91 23.96 -0.11
C GLY A 141 5.46 23.69 -0.54
N ASN A 142 5.09 24.13 -1.75
CA ASN A 142 3.77 23.84 -2.34
C ASN A 142 3.61 22.36 -2.69
N LEU A 143 4.67 21.70 -3.18
CA LEU A 143 4.67 20.26 -3.42
C LEU A 143 4.50 19.52 -2.09
N LYS A 144 5.35 19.82 -1.11
CA LYS A 144 5.33 19.20 0.23
C LYS A 144 3.97 19.31 0.91
N ALA A 145 3.31 20.47 0.81
CA ALA A 145 1.99 20.67 1.39
C ALA A 145 0.93 19.81 0.68
N SER A 146 0.95 19.76 -0.66
CA SER A 146 0.00 19.01 -1.46
C SER A 146 0.19 17.48 -1.31
N SER A 147 1.42 16.99 -1.35
CA SER A 147 1.75 15.58 -1.20
C SER A 147 1.43 15.08 0.21
N LYS A 148 1.73 15.87 1.25
CA LYS A 148 1.31 15.60 2.62
C LYS A 148 -0.20 15.51 2.75
N GLN A 149 -0.94 16.41 2.10
CA GLN A 149 -2.40 16.36 2.13
C GLN A 149 -2.95 15.12 1.42
N ALA A 150 -2.36 14.69 0.30
CA ALA A 150 -2.70 13.44 -0.37
C ALA A 150 -2.47 12.24 0.56
N GLN A 151 -1.33 12.21 1.27
CA GLN A 151 -1.01 11.18 2.25
C GLN A 151 -2.01 11.18 3.42
N ASP A 152 -2.38 12.34 3.95
CA ASP A 152 -3.36 12.42 5.04
C ASP A 152 -4.71 11.81 4.62
N TYR A 153 -5.19 12.09 3.39
CA TYR A 153 -6.39 11.45 2.88
C TYR A 153 -6.25 9.94 2.67
N ALA A 154 -5.11 9.48 2.14
CA ALA A 154 -4.86 8.05 1.99
C ALA A 154 -4.72 7.34 3.35
N ASN A 155 -4.19 8.00 4.38
CA ASN A 155 -4.16 7.49 5.76
C ASN A 155 -5.56 7.40 6.36
N ILE A 156 -6.42 8.41 6.15
CA ILE A 156 -7.84 8.34 6.56
C ILE A 156 -8.51 7.15 5.86
N LEU A 157 -8.26 6.95 4.56
CA LEU A 157 -8.80 5.81 3.82
C LEU A 157 -8.31 4.47 4.36
N SER A 158 -7.05 4.40 4.81
CA SER A 158 -6.49 3.19 5.45
C SER A 158 -7.21 2.86 6.76
N VAL A 159 -7.51 3.87 7.59
CA VAL A 159 -8.31 3.70 8.81
C VAL A 159 -9.69 3.12 8.49
N ILE A 160 -10.34 3.67 7.47
CA ILE A 160 -11.65 3.16 7.01
C ILE A 160 -11.51 1.71 6.54
N ALA A 161 -10.53 1.41 5.68
CA ALA A 161 -10.29 0.06 5.18
C ALA A 161 -10.05 -0.95 6.33
N ASN A 162 -9.38 -0.52 7.40
CA ASN A 162 -9.10 -1.35 8.58
C ASN A 162 -10.32 -1.55 9.49
N SER A 163 -11.29 -0.62 9.47
CA SER A 163 -12.56 -0.79 10.18
C SER A 163 -13.54 -1.75 9.48
N LEU A 164 -13.27 -2.13 8.23
CA LEU A 164 -14.12 -3.07 7.48
C LEU A 164 -13.73 -4.53 7.79
N PRO A 165 -14.71 -5.43 7.94
CA PRO A 165 -14.45 -6.85 8.18
C PRO A 165 -13.83 -7.50 6.94
N GLY A 166 -12.50 -7.59 6.92
CA GLY A 166 -11.79 -8.49 6.03
C GLY A 166 -11.85 -9.88 6.64
N ARG A 167 -12.50 -10.85 5.98
CA ARG A 167 -12.29 -12.25 6.37
C ARG A 167 -10.82 -12.55 6.10
N ASN A 168 -10.03 -12.74 7.15
CA ASN A 168 -8.76 -13.43 7.06
C ASN A 168 -9.08 -14.83 6.57
N VAL A 169 -8.91 -15.08 5.27
CA VAL A 169 -8.89 -16.45 4.76
C VAL A 169 -7.54 -17.02 5.19
N VAL A 170 -7.45 -17.44 6.45
CA VAL A 170 -6.43 -18.39 6.87
C VAL A 170 -6.84 -19.72 6.22
N GLY A 171 -6.25 -20.00 5.06
CA GLY A 171 -6.49 -21.21 4.28
C GLY A 171 -6.38 -20.95 2.77
N ASP A 172 -5.36 -21.53 2.15
CA ASP A 172 -5.02 -21.49 0.72
C ASP A 172 -4.42 -20.20 0.17
N THR A 173 -3.10 -20.10 0.33
CA THR A 173 -2.22 -19.48 -0.65
C THR A 173 -2.39 -20.16 -2.02
N THR A 174 -3.24 -19.60 -2.87
CA THR A 174 -3.14 -19.74 -4.33
C THR A 174 -2.94 -18.38 -4.98
N GLY A 175 -1.93 -17.66 -4.51
CA GLY A 175 -1.33 -16.56 -5.27
C GLY A 175 -0.42 -17.14 -6.34
N VAL A 176 -0.88 -17.20 -7.59
CA VAL A 176 0.03 -17.43 -8.73
C VAL A 176 0.81 -16.14 -8.96
N SER A 177 2.11 -16.15 -8.67
CA SER A 177 3.00 -15.03 -8.99
C SER A 177 3.77 -15.33 -10.27
N CYS A 178 3.69 -14.41 -11.24
CA CYS A 178 4.50 -14.44 -12.45
C CYS A 178 5.70 -13.53 -12.24
N SER A 179 6.91 -14.09 -12.21
CA SER A 179 8.15 -13.29 -12.17
C SER A 179 8.86 -13.35 -13.54
N ARG A 180 9.43 -12.22 -13.96
CA ARG A 180 10.41 -12.19 -15.06
C ARG A 180 11.80 -12.45 -14.47
N ARG A 181 12.54 -13.41 -15.03
CA ARG A 181 13.98 -13.50 -14.80
C ARG A 181 14.72 -12.54 -15.73
N ALA A 182 15.91 -12.13 -15.32
CA ALA A 182 16.77 -11.19 -16.03
C ALA A 182 17.26 -11.69 -17.42
N ASP A 183 17.02 -12.96 -17.78
CA ASP A 183 17.39 -13.55 -19.07
C ASP A 183 16.28 -13.48 -20.14
N GLY A 184 15.13 -12.88 -19.82
CA GLY A 184 14.00 -12.75 -20.76
C GLY A 184 13.11 -13.98 -20.89
N THR A 185 13.39 -15.09 -20.20
CA THR A 185 12.51 -16.26 -20.18
C THR A 185 11.47 -16.18 -19.04
N ARG A 186 10.23 -16.61 -19.33
CA ARG A 186 9.14 -16.67 -18.35
C ARG A 186 9.07 -18.05 -17.71
N GLY A 187 9.32 -18.13 -16.42
CA GLY A 187 9.21 -19.35 -15.63
C GLY A 187 8.22 -19.19 -14.48
N VAL A 188 7.43 -20.24 -14.20
CA VAL A 188 6.61 -20.37 -13.00
C VAL A 188 7.35 -21.23 -11.98
N HIS A 189 7.44 -20.75 -10.74
CA HIS A 189 8.00 -21.51 -9.63
C HIS A 189 6.87 -22.00 -8.72
N TRP A 190 6.86 -23.29 -8.41
CA TRP A 190 5.90 -23.95 -7.52
C TRP A 190 6.66 -24.44 -6.28
N PRO A 191 6.18 -24.20 -5.05
CA PRO A 191 6.65 -24.93 -3.88
C PRO A 191 5.98 -26.31 -3.90
N GLY A 192 6.78 -27.35 -4.19
CA GLY A 192 6.30 -28.72 -4.39
C GLY A 192 6.65 -29.20 -5.80
N GLY A 193 7.68 -30.03 -5.90
CA GLY A 193 8.32 -30.37 -7.16
C GLY A 193 7.44 -31.08 -8.21
N ILE A 194 7.94 -30.94 -9.44
CA ILE A 194 7.76 -31.76 -10.65
C ILE A 194 6.54 -31.46 -11.57
N LYS A 195 6.92 -30.74 -12.65
CA LYS A 195 6.56 -30.86 -14.08
C LYS A 195 5.08 -31.07 -14.45
N ARG A 196 4.48 -30.03 -15.07
CA ARG A 196 3.90 -30.09 -16.42
C ARG A 196 3.47 -28.70 -16.97
N SER A 197 4.11 -28.35 -18.08
CA SER A 197 3.58 -27.69 -19.28
C SER A 197 3.14 -26.21 -19.23
N VAL A 198 3.95 -25.41 -19.93
CA VAL A 198 3.78 -24.00 -20.39
C VAL A 198 2.42 -23.70 -21.05
N SER A 199 1.62 -24.71 -21.38
CA SER A 199 0.34 -24.58 -22.11
C SER A 199 -0.79 -23.90 -21.30
N ARG A 200 -0.71 -23.81 -19.96
CA ARG A 200 -1.79 -23.22 -19.15
C ARG A 200 -1.80 -21.69 -19.09
N CYS A 201 -0.66 -21.02 -19.30
CA CYS A 201 -0.63 -19.55 -19.30
C CYS A 201 -1.33 -18.95 -20.53
N ASP A 202 -1.15 -19.54 -21.72
CA ASP A 202 -1.88 -19.11 -22.92
C ASP A 202 -3.37 -19.45 -22.87
N LYS A 203 -3.75 -20.51 -22.15
CA LYS A 203 -5.17 -20.87 -21.96
C LYS A 203 -5.88 -19.90 -21.02
N LEU A 204 -5.21 -19.39 -19.98
CA LEU A 204 -5.75 -18.34 -19.12
C LEU A 204 -5.92 -17.01 -19.89
N ARG A 205 -5.04 -16.70 -20.85
CA ARG A 205 -5.23 -15.55 -21.75
C ARG A 205 -6.48 -15.66 -22.62
N LYS A 206 -6.82 -16.86 -23.09
CA LYS A 206 -8.03 -17.10 -23.92
C LYS A 206 -9.33 -17.12 -23.12
N VAL A 207 -9.31 -17.57 -21.86
CA VAL A 207 -10.51 -17.56 -21.00
C VAL A 207 -10.84 -16.14 -20.52
N PHE A 208 -9.82 -15.31 -20.25
CA PHE A 208 -10.03 -13.92 -19.85
C PHE A 208 -10.05 -12.91 -21.01
N GLY A 209 -9.91 -13.37 -22.27
CA GLY A 209 -9.97 -12.52 -23.46
C GLY A 209 -11.39 -12.17 -23.93
N THR A 210 -12.42 -12.78 -23.36
CA THR A 210 -13.83 -12.61 -23.78
C THR A 210 -14.69 -11.84 -22.78
N ILE A 211 -14.12 -11.40 -21.66
CA ILE A 211 -14.82 -10.56 -20.67
C ILE A 211 -13.98 -9.28 -20.55
N GLY A 212 -14.60 -8.14 -20.88
CA GLY A 212 -13.95 -6.84 -21.11
C GLY A 212 -13.03 -6.31 -19.98
N PRO A 213 -12.28 -5.24 -20.26
CA PRO A 213 -11.04 -4.95 -19.57
C PRO A 213 -11.29 -4.31 -18.20
N ARG A 214 -11.17 -5.08 -17.11
CA ARG A 214 -10.93 -4.50 -15.77
C ARG A 214 -10.44 -5.48 -14.72
N LEU A 215 -9.54 -6.40 -15.10
CA LEU A 215 -8.76 -7.17 -14.12
C LEU A 215 -7.30 -6.71 -14.16
N VAL A 216 -6.95 -5.76 -13.30
CA VAL A 216 -5.56 -5.32 -13.11
C VAL A 216 -4.85 -6.38 -12.27
N LEU A 217 -3.91 -7.10 -12.88
CA LEU A 217 -2.99 -7.96 -12.18
C LEU A 217 -2.05 -7.08 -11.33
N LEU A 218 -2.20 -7.14 -10.01
CA LEU A 218 -1.34 -6.45 -9.06
C LEU A 218 0.00 -7.19 -8.96
N PHE A 219 1.07 -6.60 -9.52
CA PHE A 219 2.44 -7.01 -9.25
C PHE A 219 2.91 -6.39 -7.93
N SER A 220 3.57 -7.18 -7.06
CA SER A 220 4.37 -6.68 -5.92
C SER A 220 5.85 -6.71 -6.30
N PRO A 221 6.65 -5.68 -6.02
CA PRO A 221 8.10 -5.84 -5.91
C PRO A 221 8.45 -6.46 -4.55
N ALA A 222 9.43 -7.35 -4.55
CA ALA A 222 10.03 -7.91 -3.33
C ALA A 222 10.93 -6.84 -2.69
N GLU A 223 10.83 -6.70 -1.37
CA GLU A 223 11.71 -5.85 -0.56
C GLU A 223 13.07 -6.55 -0.42
N ASP A 224 14.15 -5.83 -0.73
CA ASP A 224 15.53 -6.30 -0.60
C ASP A 224 16.07 -5.79 0.74
N GLU A 225 15.82 -6.55 1.82
CA GLU A 225 16.41 -6.30 3.14
C GLU A 225 17.79 -6.96 3.18
N SER A 226 18.83 -6.13 3.10
CA SER A 226 20.22 -6.53 3.23
C SER A 226 20.52 -6.99 4.67
N LEU A 227 20.84 -8.26 4.84
CA LEU A 227 21.38 -8.83 6.09
C LEU A 227 22.77 -9.42 5.82
N GLU A 228 23.78 -8.86 6.51
CA GLU A 228 25.16 -9.35 6.52
C GLU A 228 25.28 -10.75 7.13
N PRO A 229 26.21 -11.61 6.68
CA PRO A 229 26.45 -12.90 7.30
C PRO A 229 27.54 -12.81 8.39
N SER A 230 27.13 -12.92 9.65
CA SER A 230 27.99 -13.40 10.74
C SER A 230 27.92 -14.93 10.80
N SER A 231 29.01 -15.60 10.43
CA SER A 231 29.13 -17.06 10.45
C SER A 231 29.89 -17.51 11.69
N SER A 232 29.23 -18.33 12.51
CA SER A 232 29.85 -19.11 13.58
C SER A 232 29.29 -20.53 13.60
N ARG A 233 30.21 -21.52 13.68
CA ARG A 233 30.04 -22.96 14.00
C ARG A 233 29.35 -23.83 12.93
N SER A 234 29.72 -25.10 12.71
CA SER A 234 30.64 -26.02 13.39
C SER A 234 30.89 -27.26 12.51
N ARG A 235 32.07 -27.88 12.70
CA ARG A 235 32.40 -29.33 12.63
C ARG A 235 32.01 -30.17 11.41
N GLU A 236 33.04 -30.70 10.75
CA GLU A 236 33.31 -32.15 10.64
C GLU A 236 34.82 -32.31 10.34
N GLY A 237 35.51 -33.21 11.04
CA GLY A 237 36.97 -33.40 10.92
C GLY A 237 37.36 -34.72 10.26
N ARG A 238 38.59 -34.81 9.74
CA ARG A 238 39.53 -35.94 9.92
C ARG A 238 40.91 -35.69 9.25
N GLU A 239 41.95 -35.72 10.08
CA GLU A 239 43.32 -36.28 9.99
C GLU A 239 44.29 -36.10 8.79
N PHE A 240 45.59 -36.16 9.21
CA PHE A 240 46.88 -36.31 8.50
C PHE A 240 47.38 -35.06 7.73
N GLY A 241 48.58 -34.49 7.93
CA GLY A 241 49.79 -34.89 8.66
C GLY A 241 51.01 -34.43 7.84
N SER A 242 52.05 -33.89 8.50
CA SER A 242 53.38 -33.48 7.95
C SER A 242 53.38 -32.14 7.20
N GLY A 243 54.32 -31.20 7.33
CA GLY A 243 55.59 -31.08 8.04
C GLY A 243 56.38 -29.91 7.42
N GLN A 244 57.30 -29.32 8.20
CA GLN A 244 58.41 -28.41 7.83
C GLN A 244 58.05 -26.94 7.49
N ASP A 245 58.41 -25.95 8.32
CA ASP A 245 59.74 -25.31 8.52
C ASP A 245 60.39 -24.78 7.22
N PHE A 246 60.49 -23.45 7.08
CA PHE A 246 61.76 -22.70 7.14
C PHE A 246 61.58 -21.20 6.78
N SER A 247 62.13 -20.36 7.65
CA SER A 247 62.89 -19.12 7.37
C SER A 247 62.31 -17.96 6.53
N LYS A 248 62.07 -16.85 7.25
CA LYS A 248 62.50 -15.45 6.95
C LYS A 248 64.02 -15.39 6.62
N PRO A 249 64.66 -14.25 6.22
CA PRO A 249 64.16 -12.88 6.01
C PRO A 249 64.76 -12.13 4.79
N GLY A 250 64.38 -10.86 4.61
CA GLY A 250 65.36 -9.81 4.29
C GLY A 250 65.16 -9.06 2.97
N GLY A 251 65.30 -7.73 3.04
CA GLY A 251 65.59 -6.90 1.87
C GLY A 251 64.83 -5.57 1.83
N ALA A 252 65.34 -4.57 2.55
CA ALA A 252 65.01 -3.16 2.37
C ALA A 252 65.89 -2.53 1.25
N LEU A 253 65.67 -1.23 1.04
CA LEU A 253 66.32 -0.26 0.11
C LEU A 253 65.67 -0.13 -1.28
N THR A 254 65.51 1.03 -1.93
CA THR A 254 65.45 2.50 -1.66
C THR A 254 65.53 3.17 -3.04
N ARG A 255 65.09 4.45 -3.16
CA ARG A 255 65.48 5.45 -4.20
C ARG A 255 64.97 5.20 -5.63
N ASP A 256 64.80 6.17 -6.51
CA ASP A 256 64.80 7.66 -6.59
C ASP A 256 64.10 7.88 -7.96
N ASP A 257 63.10 8.75 -8.08
CA ASP A 257 63.20 10.14 -8.55
C ASP A 257 63.69 10.35 -10.01
N SER A 258 62.92 11.20 -10.71
CA SER A 258 63.27 12.07 -11.84
C SER A 258 63.26 11.58 -13.30
N ARG A 259 62.32 12.21 -14.02
CA ARG A 259 62.42 12.94 -15.30
C ARG A 259 61.78 12.32 -16.54
#